data_AF-A0A3N9TVG5-F1
#
_entry.id   AF-A0A3N9TVG5-F1
#
_cell.length_a   1.000
_cell.length_b   1.000
_cell.length_c   1.000
_cell.angle_alpha   90.00
_cell.angle_beta   90.00
_cell.angle_gamma   90.00
#
_symmetry.space_group_name_H-M   'P 1'
#
loop_
_entity.id
_entity.type
_entity.pdbx_description
1 polymer ?
#
loop_
_entity_poly.entity_id
_entity_poly.type
_entity_poly.pdbx_seq_one_letter_code
_entity_poly.pdbx_strand_id
1 'polypeptide(L)'
;MAITDDVIQQAEARMAAERDHAHAVAARYDRRTSRVIVSLHSGLELAIPPHLVEGLANATPDALAEIEVSPSGLGLHWPQLDADLYVPALLEGQFGSKQWMARQLGAIGGQSRSPAKRNAAQANGAKGGRPRKIRKIQA
;
A
#
# COMPACT_ATOMS: atom_id res chain seq x y z
N MET A 1 -26.40 -6.84 11.46
CA MET A 1 -25.76 -8.14 11.18
C MET A 1 -25.25 -8.65 12.52
N ALA A 2 -25.85 -9.71 13.07
CA ALA A 2 -25.37 -10.27 14.34
C ALA A 2 -24.09 -11.05 14.06
N ILE A 3 -23.00 -10.72 14.75
CA ILE A 3 -21.77 -11.52 14.72
C ILE A 3 -22.07 -12.76 15.57
N THR A 4 -22.17 -13.93 14.94
CA THR A 4 -22.40 -15.20 15.62
C THR A 4 -21.07 -15.83 16.04
N ASP A 5 -21.10 -16.73 17.02
CA ASP A 5 -19.92 -17.45 17.48
C ASP A 5 -19.23 -18.21 16.32
N ASP A 6 -20.00 -18.75 15.37
CA ASP A 6 -19.47 -19.39 14.17
C ASP A 6 -18.63 -18.44 13.30
N VAL A 7 -19.03 -17.17 13.18
CA VAL A 7 -18.28 -16.17 12.41
C VAL A 7 -16.96 -15.83 13.11
N ILE A 8 -16.96 -15.77 14.44
CA ILE A 8 -15.74 -15.55 15.24
C ILE A 8 -14.79 -16.73 15.06
N GLN A 9 -15.29 -17.97 15.20
CA GLN A 9 -14.49 -19.18 15.05
C GLN A 9 -13.86 -19.31 13.65
N GLN A 10 -14.63 -18.99 12.60
CA GLN A 10 -14.10 -18.99 11.23
C GLN A 10 -13.02 -17.93 11.01
N ALA A 11 -13.16 -16.75 11.62
CA ALA A 11 -12.15 -15.70 11.54
C ALA A 11 -10.86 -16.09 12.27
N GLU A 12 -10.95 -16.69 13.45
CA GLU A 12 -9.82 -17.19 14.22
C GLU A 12 -9.07 -18.30 13.46
N ALA A 13 -9.80 -19.28 12.92
CA ALA A 13 -9.21 -20.37 12.13
C ALA A 13 -8.45 -19.84 10.90
N ARG A 14 -9.01 -18.83 10.22
CA ARG A 14 -8.34 -18.18 9.10
C ARG A 14 -7.06 -17.47 9.54
N MET A 15 -7.11 -16.69 10.63
CA MET A 15 -5.92 -16.00 11.15
C MET A 15 -4.81 -16.99 11.53
N ALA A 16 -5.17 -18.12 12.15
CA ALA A 16 -4.21 -19.16 12.51
C ALA A 16 -3.53 -19.75 11.26
N ALA A 17 -4.31 -20.10 10.24
CA ALA A 17 -3.79 -20.66 8.99
C ALA A 17 -2.83 -19.70 8.25
N GLU A 18 -3.15 -18.41 8.22
CA GLU A 18 -2.30 -17.37 7.61
C GLU A 18 -0.98 -17.22 8.38
N ARG A 19 -1.05 -17.23 9.72
CA ARG A 19 0.12 -17.08 10.60
C ARG A 19 1.08 -18.26 10.48
N ASP A 20 0.57 -19.47 10.29
CA ASP A 20 1.36 -20.68 10.06
C ASP A 20 2.12 -20.62 8.74
N HIS A 21 1.59 -19.91 7.74
CA HIS A 21 2.27 -19.72 6.47
C HIS A 21 3.44 -18.73 6.59
N ALA A 22 3.16 -17.53 7.09
CA ALA A 22 4.16 -16.49 7.29
C ALA A 22 3.69 -15.44 8.30
N HIS A 23 4.58 -15.04 9.20
CA HIS A 23 4.33 -13.92 10.12
C HIS A 23 5.64 -13.20 10.45
N ALA A 24 5.54 -11.89 10.64
CA ALA A 24 6.65 -11.06 11.05
C ALA A 24 7.00 -11.31 12.52
N VAL A 25 8.29 -11.40 12.78
CA VAL A 25 8.86 -11.44 14.14
C VAL A 25 9.56 -10.13 14.49
N ALA A 26 9.96 -9.36 13.48
CA ALA A 26 10.55 -8.04 13.64
C ALA A 26 10.33 -7.21 12.38
N ALA A 27 10.29 -5.89 12.55
CA ALA A 27 10.34 -4.93 11.46
C ALA A 27 11.22 -3.75 11.85
N ARG A 28 11.96 -3.20 10.88
CA ARG A 28 12.81 -2.02 11.09
C ARG A 28 12.92 -1.20 9.81
N TYR A 29 13.12 0.10 9.95
CA TYR A 29 13.50 0.94 8.82
C TYR A 29 15.03 1.07 8.73
N ASP A 30 15.61 0.59 7.63
CA ASP A 30 17.02 0.84 7.29
C ASP A 30 17.15 2.18 6.56
N ARG A 31 17.63 3.20 7.27
CA ARG A 31 17.88 4.55 6.74
C ARG A 31 18.90 4.56 5.60
N ARG A 32 19.90 3.68 5.63
CA ARG A 32 21.00 3.65 4.65
C ARG A 32 20.52 3.20 3.28
N THR A 33 19.61 2.23 3.25
CA THR A 33 19.04 1.69 2.01
C THR A 33 17.65 2.26 1.70
N SER A 34 17.08 3.04 2.63
CA SER A 34 15.72 3.57 2.57
C SER A 34 14.67 2.48 2.37
N ARG A 35 14.74 1.43 3.20
CA ARG A 35 13.86 0.25 3.11
C ARG A 35 13.25 -0.11 4.46
N VAL A 36 11.99 -0.53 4.43
CA VAL A 36 11.39 -1.28 5.52
C VAL A 36 11.85 -2.73 5.40
N ILE A 37 12.56 -3.20 6.41
CA ILE A 37 12.99 -4.60 6.52
C ILE A 37 12.02 -5.32 7.43
N VAL A 38 11.41 -6.40 6.93
CA VAL A 38 10.49 -7.26 7.69
C VAL A 38 11.15 -8.64 7.80
N SER A 39 11.46 -9.05 9.03
CA SER A 39 12.01 -10.38 9.31
C SER A 39 10.86 -11.32 9.66
N LEU A 40 10.75 -12.43 8.91
CA LEU A 40 9.71 -13.45 9.11
C LEU A 40 10.20 -14.57 10.01
N HIS A 41 9.26 -15.32 10.60
CA HIS A 41 9.58 -16.46 11.46
C HIS A 41 10.42 -17.55 10.77
N SER A 42 10.35 -17.64 9.43
CA SER A 42 11.11 -18.59 8.61
C SER A 42 12.57 -18.20 8.42
N GLY A 43 12.98 -17.00 8.86
CA GLY A 43 14.29 -16.42 8.60
C GLY A 43 14.39 -15.63 7.29
N LEU A 44 13.32 -15.60 6.47
CA LEU A 44 13.23 -14.75 5.29
C LEU A 44 13.14 -13.27 5.70
N GLU A 45 13.91 -12.40 5.03
CA GLU A 45 13.76 -10.94 5.15
C GLU A 45 13.16 -10.35 3.87
N LEU A 46 12.13 -9.51 4.04
CA LEU A 46 11.57 -8.68 2.97
C LEU A 46 12.15 -7.27 3.08
N ALA A 47 12.62 -6.70 1.97
CA ALA A 47 13.22 -5.37 1.94
C ALA A 47 12.45 -4.42 1.02
N ILE A 48 11.50 -3.69 1.59
CA ILE A 48 10.42 -2.99 0.87
C ILE A 48 10.71 -1.48 0.79
N PRO A 49 10.79 -0.88 -0.41
CA PRO A 49 10.88 0.57 -0.55
C PRO A 49 9.56 1.25 -0.12
N PRO A 50 9.57 2.22 0.82
CA PRO A 50 8.36 2.90 1.29
C PRO A 50 7.51 3.54 0.19
N HIS A 51 8.15 4.06 -0.86
CA HIS A 51 7.48 4.72 -1.99
C HIS A 51 6.57 3.80 -2.82
N LEU A 52 6.71 2.47 -2.68
CA LEU A 52 5.84 1.50 -3.33
C LEU A 52 4.57 1.19 -2.52
N VAL A 53 4.53 1.62 -1.25
CA VAL A 53 3.51 1.21 -0.30
C VAL A 53 2.54 2.35 -0.02
N GLU A 54 1.25 2.07 -0.12
CA GLU A 54 0.21 3.01 0.26
C GLU A 54 0.35 3.39 1.75
N GLY A 55 0.21 4.67 2.08
CA GLY A 55 0.41 5.19 3.43
C GLY A 55 1.88 5.52 3.77
N LEU A 56 2.86 4.87 3.14
CA LEU A 56 4.29 5.11 3.43
C LEU A 56 4.99 6.00 2.39
N ALA A 57 4.37 6.23 1.24
CA ALA A 57 5.10 6.73 0.07
C ALA A 57 5.76 8.12 0.21
N ASN A 58 5.22 8.98 1.07
CA ASN A 58 5.74 10.32 1.34
C ASN A 58 6.17 10.51 2.81
N ALA A 59 6.31 9.41 3.56
CA ALA A 59 6.65 9.45 4.97
C ALA A 59 8.11 9.89 5.20
N THR A 60 8.35 10.57 6.31
CA THR A 60 9.71 10.94 6.72
C THR A 60 10.45 9.71 7.27
N PRO A 61 11.80 9.70 7.24
CA PRO A 61 12.59 8.66 7.88
C PRO A 61 12.28 8.43 9.37
N ASP A 62 11.89 9.48 10.09
CA ASP A 62 11.53 9.39 11.51
C ASP A 62 10.16 8.71 11.67
N ALA A 63 9.17 9.08 10.86
CA ALA A 63 7.85 8.45 10.88
C ALA A 63 7.89 6.99 10.42
N LEU A 64 8.86 6.62 9.56
CA LEU A 64 9.06 5.24 9.11
C LEU A 64 9.79 4.37 10.14
N ALA A 65 10.52 4.96 11.07
CA ALA A 65 11.37 4.23 12.01
C ALA A 65 10.59 3.57 13.14
N GLU A 66 9.43 4.12 13.50
CA GLU A 66 8.53 3.57 14.51
C GLU A 66 7.57 2.58 13.86
N ILE A 67 7.84 1.29 14.06
CA ILE A 67 7.08 0.18 13.50
C ILE A 67 6.67 -0.77 14.62
N GLU A 68 5.38 -1.04 14.73
CA GLU A 68 4.82 -2.02 15.64
C GLU A 68 4.42 -3.28 14.87
N VAL A 69 4.86 -4.44 15.35
CA VAL A 69 4.40 -5.73 14.82
C VAL A 69 3.18 -6.15 15.63
N SER A 70 2.09 -6.52 14.96
CA SER A 70 0.89 -6.99 15.65
C SER A 70 1.19 -8.24 16.49
N PRO A 71 0.41 -8.53 17.55
CA PRO A 71 0.60 -9.75 18.35
C PRO A 71 0.56 -11.05 17.54
N SER A 72 -0.20 -11.07 16.44
CA SER A 72 -0.25 -12.21 15.52
C SER A 72 0.96 -12.29 14.57
N GLY A 73 1.70 -11.19 14.39
CA GLY A 73 2.75 -11.02 13.39
C GLY A 73 2.22 -10.85 11.96
N LEU A 74 0.90 -10.77 11.77
CA LEU A 74 0.27 -10.59 10.47
C LEU A 74 0.15 -9.13 10.03
N GLY A 75 0.31 -8.19 10.98
CA GLY A 75 0.19 -6.76 10.74
C GLY A 75 1.46 -6.01 11.11
N LEU A 76 1.74 -4.94 10.38
CA LEU A 76 2.70 -3.91 10.73
C LEU A 76 1.97 -2.58 10.84
N HIS A 77 2.19 -1.85 11.92
CA HIS A 77 1.55 -0.57 12.18
C HIS A 77 2.60 0.53 12.34
N TRP A 78 2.35 1.69 11.73
CA TRP A 78 3.14 2.91 11.90
C TRP A 78 2.29 3.96 12.65
N PRO A 79 2.48 4.12 13.97
CA PRO A 79 1.66 5.02 14.79
C PRO A 79 1.61 6.46 14.30
N GLN A 80 2.75 6.99 13.85
CA GLN A 80 2.85 8.38 13.36
C GLN A 80 2.14 8.60 12.01
N LEU A 81 1.94 7.53 11.25
CA LEU A 81 1.36 7.59 9.91
C LEU A 81 -0.10 7.16 9.88
N ASP A 82 -0.60 6.55 10.96
CA ASP A 82 -1.89 5.85 10.99
C ASP A 82 -2.01 4.87 9.81
N ALA A 83 -0.95 4.11 9.59
CA ALA A 83 -0.81 3.21 8.44
C ALA A 83 -0.59 1.77 8.89
N ASP A 84 -1.37 0.87 8.30
CA ASP A 84 -1.31 -0.56 8.56
C ASP A 84 -0.98 -1.33 7.28
N LEU A 85 -0.10 -2.33 7.41
CA LEU A 85 0.21 -3.28 6.36
C LEU A 85 -0.07 -4.71 6.80
N TYR A 86 -0.70 -5.47 5.91
CA TYR A 86 -0.93 -6.90 6.09
C TYR A 86 0.24 -7.70 5.49
N VAL A 87 0.98 -8.41 6.33
CA VAL A 87 2.20 -9.14 5.94
C VAL A 87 1.95 -10.17 4.82
N PRO A 88 0.87 -10.98 4.86
CA PRO A 88 0.58 -11.90 3.76
C PRO A 88 0.32 -11.19 2.42
N ALA A 89 -0.31 -10.01 2.43
CA ALA A 89 -0.51 -9.22 1.21
C ALA A 89 0.83 -8.74 0.61
N LEU A 90 1.81 -8.40 1.44
CA LEU A 90 3.16 -8.04 0.97
C LEU A 90 3.86 -9.20 0.27
N LEU A 91 3.66 -10.43 0.75
CA LEU A 91 4.19 -11.65 0.11
C LEU A 91 3.54 -11.94 -1.24
N GLU A 92 2.28 -11.55 -1.41
CA GLU A 92 1.55 -11.62 -2.68
C GLU A 92 1.85 -10.44 -3.63
N GLY A 93 2.71 -9.50 -3.23
CA GLY A 93 3.05 -8.31 -4.02
C GLY A 93 1.96 -7.23 -4.02
N GLN A 94 1.05 -7.25 -3.04
CA GLN A 94 0.03 -6.23 -2.86
C GLN A 94 0.54 -5.15 -1.88
N PHE A 95 0.85 -3.96 -2.40
CA PHE A 95 1.45 -2.86 -1.63
C PHE A 95 0.46 -1.76 -1.23
N GLY A 96 -0.83 -1.95 -1.52
CA GLY A 96 -1.87 -0.98 -1.20
C GLY A 96 -3.23 -1.46 -1.68
N SER A 97 -4.24 -0.62 -1.50
CA SER A 97 -5.58 -0.85 -1.99
C SER A 97 -5.58 -0.98 -3.52
N LYS A 98 -6.52 -1.78 -4.03
CA LYS A 98 -6.73 -1.94 -5.48
C LYS A 98 -6.91 -0.60 -6.18
N GLN A 99 -7.62 0.34 -5.54
CA GLN A 99 -7.85 1.68 -6.08
C GLN A 99 -6.55 2.48 -6.16
N TRP A 100 -5.72 2.44 -5.12
CA TRP A 100 -4.44 3.15 -5.09
C TRP A 100 -3.47 2.60 -6.15
N MET A 101 -3.32 1.28 -6.22
CA MET A 101 -2.48 0.65 -7.25
C MET A 101 -2.98 0.95 -8.66
N ALA A 102 -4.29 0.93 -8.90
CA ALA A 102 -4.89 1.30 -10.18
C ALA A 102 -4.63 2.78 -10.55
N ARG A 103 -4.69 3.70 -9.56
CA ARG A 103 -4.33 5.11 -9.77
C ARG A 103 -2.87 5.27 -10.15
N GLN A 104 -1.96 4.53 -9.51
CA GLN A 104 -0.53 4.58 -9.80
C GLN A 104 -0.23 4.07 -11.21
N LEU A 105 -0.78 2.92 -11.60
CA LEU A 105 -0.67 2.39 -12.96
C LEU A 105 -1.27 3.36 -14.00
N GLY A 106 -2.43 3.94 -13.70
CA GLY A 106 -3.08 4.93 -14.55
C GLY A 106 -2.24 6.21 -14.72
N ALA A 107 -1.59 6.68 -13.66
CA ALA A 107 -0.68 7.83 -13.70
C ALA A 107 0.54 7.55 -14.57
N ILE A 108 1.19 6.40 -14.40
CA ILE A 108 2.33 5.96 -15.23
C ILE A 108 1.92 5.88 -16.70
N GLY A 109 0.81 5.20 -17.01
CA GLY A 109 0.27 5.12 -18.37
C GLY A 109 -0.20 6.47 -18.93
N GLY A 110 -0.60 7.40 -18.06
CA GLY A 110 -0.95 8.78 -18.37
C GLY A 110 0.25 9.63 -18.77
N GLN A 111 1.41 9.41 -18.14
CA GLN A 111 2.66 10.14 -18.42
C GLN A 111 3.35 9.71 -19.73
N SER A 112 2.91 8.62 -20.36
CA SER A 112 3.45 8.18 -21.65
C SER A 112 3.36 9.27 -22.72
N ARG A 113 4.43 9.48 -23.49
CA ARG A 113 4.50 10.48 -24.58
C ARG A 113 4.55 9.86 -25.98
N SER A 114 4.20 8.58 -26.09
CA SER A 114 4.25 7.85 -27.37
C SER A 114 3.34 8.51 -28.44
N PRO A 115 3.64 8.32 -29.73
CA PRO A 115 2.77 8.80 -30.81
C PRO A 115 1.32 8.30 -30.64
N ALA A 116 1.14 7.02 -30.30
CA ALA A 116 -0.16 6.43 -30.03
C ALA A 116 -0.91 7.14 -28.89
N LYS A 117 -0.23 7.47 -27.79
CA LYS A 117 -0.83 8.19 -26.66
C LYS A 117 -1.22 9.62 -27.04
N ARG A 118 -0.38 10.32 -27.83
CA ARG A 118 -0.69 11.67 -28.34
C ARG A 118 -1.94 11.66 -29.22
N ASN A 119 -2.01 10.72 -30.18
CA ASN A 119 -3.17 10.58 -31.06
C ASN A 119 -4.44 10.27 -30.26
N ALA A 120 -4.37 9.33 -29.30
CA ALA A 120 -5.49 9.01 -28.42
C ALA A 120 -5.93 10.22 -27.56
N ALA A 121 -4.99 11.00 -27.02
CA ALA A 121 -5.28 12.20 -26.24
C ALA A 121 -5.97 13.29 -27.08
N GLN A 122 -5.54 13.49 -28.33
CA GLN A 122 -6.19 14.42 -29.27
C GLN A 122 -7.63 13.98 -29.59
N ALA A 123 -7.82 12.70 -29.94
CA ALA A 123 -9.14 12.14 -30.22
C ALA A 123 -10.08 12.24 -29.00
N ASN A 124 -9.57 12.01 -27.80
CA ASN A 124 -10.34 12.17 -26.56
C ASN A 124 -10.64 13.64 -26.25
N GLY A 125 -9.70 14.55 -26.54
CA GLY A 125 -9.89 15.99 -26.41
C GLY A 125 -11.04 16.51 -27.27
N ALA A 126 -11.17 16.01 -28.50
CA ALA A 126 -12.27 16.36 -29.42
C ALA A 126 -13.66 15.96 -28.88
N LYS A 127 -13.74 14.96 -27.98
CA LYS A 127 -14.99 14.48 -27.36
C LYS A 127 -15.40 15.24 -26.09
N GLY A 128 -14.72 16.35 -25.75
CA GLY A 128 -15.10 17.22 -24.64
C GLY A 128 -14.01 17.48 -23.60
N GLY A 129 -12.87 16.79 -23.67
CA GLY A 129 -11.68 17.06 -22.85
C GLY A 129 -11.92 17.19 -21.34
N ARG A 130 -10.91 17.68 -20.61
CA ARG A 130 -11.08 18.07 -19.19
C ARG A 130 -11.50 19.55 -19.15
N PRO A 131 -12.66 19.89 -18.57
CA PRO A 131 -13.09 21.29 -18.44
C PRO A 131 -12.05 22.16 -17.73
N ARG A 132 -11.91 23.42 -18.15
CA ARG A 132 -11.00 24.38 -17.49
C ARG A 132 -11.50 24.69 -16.08
N LYS A 133 -10.59 24.68 -15.08
CA LYS A 133 -10.90 25.13 -13.71
C LYS A 133 -11.18 26.63 -13.74
N ILE A 134 -12.42 27.03 -13.40
CA ILE A 134 -12.79 28.43 -13.21
C ILE A 134 -12.32 28.87 -11.82
N ARG A 135 -11.42 29.87 -11.76
CA ARG A 135 -10.95 30.44 -10.50
C ARG A 135 -12.03 31.42 -10.01
N LYS A 136 -12.74 31.10 -8.91
CA LYS A 136 -13.67 32.04 -8.29
C LYS A 136 -12.85 33.18 -7.68
N ILE A 137 -13.04 34.40 -8.16
CA ILE A 137 -12.57 35.62 -7.51
C ILE A 137 -13.55 35.86 -6.35
N GLN A 138 -13.07 35.81 -5.11
CA GLN A 138 -13.85 36.24 -3.95
C GLN A 138 -13.85 37.78 -3.94
N ALA A 139 -15.05 38.36 -3.93
CA ALA A 139 -15.29 39.77 -3.66
C ALA A 139 -15.38 40.00 -2.15
#